data_AF-A0A7S3GZQ4-F1
#
_entry.id   AF-A0A7S3GZQ4-F1
#
_cell.length_a   1.000
_cell.length_b   1.000
_cell.length_c   1.000
_cell.angle_alpha   90.00
_cell.angle_beta   90.00
_cell.angle_gamma   90.00
#
_symmetry.space_group_name_H-M   'P 1'
#
loop_
_entity.id
_entity.type
_entity.pdbx_description
1 polymer ?
#
loop_
_entity_poly.entity_id
_entity_poly.type
_entity_poly.pdbx_seq_one_letter_code
_entity_poly.pdbx_strand_id
1 'polypeptide(L)'
;ALPPNSEPLLDELLEKLRGTAFPTGEKRERLTIQAHGYIILRRPLLPAEEDADDNGEPSREANTKRQHGMRPERPMPRMKPGVEKLGWKQRTAAAKLQQYQRVWDLAYSLVQSVDPDFAEQYTAIAMTKNFVGSPHVDTENVGPFYGISIGNFEG
;
A
#
# COMPACT_ATOMS: atom_id res chain seq x y z
N ALA A 1 16.35 -16.76 15.87
CA ALA A 1 17.14 -15.54 16.13
C ALA A 1 17.43 -14.90 14.78
N LEU A 2 17.47 -13.56 14.70
CA LEU A 2 17.86 -12.89 13.47
C LEU A 2 19.33 -13.19 13.15
N PRO A 3 19.73 -13.19 11.87
CA PRO A 3 21.14 -13.28 11.50
C PRO A 3 21.92 -12.15 12.18
N PRO A 4 23.15 -12.38 12.67
CA PRO A 4 23.94 -11.36 13.40
C PRO A 4 24.08 -10.03 12.65
N ASN A 5 24.12 -10.11 11.31
CA ASN A 5 24.28 -8.95 10.43
C ASN A 5 22.99 -8.11 10.32
N SER A 6 21.88 -8.57 10.88
CA SER A 6 20.54 -7.98 10.77
C SER A 6 20.17 -7.11 11.97
N GLU A 7 20.88 -7.22 13.10
CA GLU A 7 20.65 -6.39 14.28
C GLU A 7 20.76 -4.88 13.99
N PRO A 8 21.80 -4.37 13.29
CA PRO A 8 21.86 -2.94 12.99
C PRO A 8 20.75 -2.47 12.05
N LEU A 9 20.29 -3.34 11.13
CA LEU A 9 19.15 -3.03 10.26
C LEU A 9 17.84 -2.93 11.06
N LEU A 10 17.67 -3.81 12.05
CA LEU A 10 16.52 -3.79 12.94
C LEU A 10 16.51 -2.54 13.82
N ASP A 11 17.65 -2.17 14.40
CA ASP A 11 17.77 -0.98 15.24
C ASP A 11 17.44 0.29 14.46
N GLU A 12 17.99 0.43 13.24
CA GLU A 12 17.67 1.57 12.38
C GLU A 12 16.20 1.57 11.97
N LEU A 13 15.61 0.41 11.64
CA LEU A 13 14.20 0.31 11.29
C LEU A 13 13.33 0.77 12.46
N LEU A 14 13.62 0.32 13.68
CA LEU A 14 12.90 0.71 14.89
C LEU A 14 13.03 2.20 15.16
N GLU A 15 14.21 2.79 14.97
CA GLU A 15 14.42 4.24 15.09
C GLU A 15 13.54 5.01 14.09
N LYS A 16 13.54 4.61 12.82
CA LYS A 16 12.72 5.25 11.77
C LYS A 16 11.23 5.09 12.06
N LEU A 17 10.77 3.92 12.48
CA LEU A 17 9.37 3.69 12.84
C LEU A 17 8.97 4.54 14.06
N ARG A 18 9.83 4.69 15.07
CA ARG A 18 9.54 5.57 16.23
C ARG A 18 9.38 7.03 15.81
N GLY A 19 10.25 7.52 14.92
CA GLY A 19 10.21 8.88 14.37
C GLY A 19 9.16 9.11 13.28
N THR A 20 8.48 8.06 12.82
CA THR A 20 7.48 8.18 11.75
C THR A 20 6.21 8.84 12.27
N ALA A 21 5.80 9.93 11.61
CA ALA A 21 4.48 10.52 11.77
C ALA A 21 3.44 9.65 11.05
N PHE A 22 2.94 8.62 11.74
CA PHE A 22 1.89 7.76 11.20
C PHE A 22 0.61 8.57 10.93
N PRO A 23 -0.15 8.26 9.86
CA PRO A 23 -1.47 8.82 9.67
C PRO A 23 -2.39 8.50 10.85
N THR A 24 -3.14 9.49 11.32
CA THR A 24 -4.10 9.40 12.44
C THR A 24 -5.48 9.91 12.03
N GLY A 25 -6.51 9.57 12.81
CA GLY A 25 -7.90 9.96 12.55
C GLY A 25 -8.42 9.49 11.18
N GLU A 26 -9.12 10.37 10.47
CA GLU A 26 -9.72 10.11 9.15
C GLU A 26 -8.69 9.83 8.03
N LYS A 27 -7.41 10.16 8.27
CA LYS A 27 -6.32 9.92 7.32
C LYS A 27 -5.75 8.49 7.42
N ARG A 28 -6.25 7.67 8.35
CA ARG A 28 -5.82 6.27 8.51
C ARG A 28 -6.37 5.41 7.37
N GLU A 29 -5.51 4.60 6.78
CA GLU A 29 -5.90 3.65 5.71
C GLU A 29 -6.82 2.52 6.21
N ARG A 30 -6.73 2.14 7.49
CA ARG A 30 -7.56 1.10 8.10
C ARG A 30 -8.14 1.60 9.41
N LEU A 31 -9.33 2.21 9.34
CA LEU A 31 -10.03 2.76 10.51
C LEU A 31 -10.48 1.68 11.50
N THR A 32 -10.75 0.47 11.01
CA THR A 32 -11.22 -0.68 11.80
C THR A 32 -10.10 -1.37 12.59
N ILE A 33 -8.84 -1.15 12.22
CA ILE A 33 -7.69 -1.74 12.92
C ILE A 33 -7.41 -0.93 14.19
N GLN A 34 -7.30 -1.63 15.33
CA GLN A 34 -6.91 -1.01 16.60
C GLN A 34 -5.38 -0.87 16.67
N ALA A 35 -4.88 0.28 16.25
CA ALA A 35 -3.46 0.62 16.30
C ALA A 35 -3.30 2.14 16.40
N HIS A 36 -2.21 2.61 17.01
CA HIS A 36 -1.86 4.04 17.03
C HIS A 36 -1.40 4.56 15.67
N GLY A 37 -0.79 3.69 14.87
CA GLY A 37 -0.29 4.02 13.54
C GLY A 37 -0.44 2.84 12.60
N TYR A 38 -0.73 3.14 11.33
CA TYR A 38 -0.88 2.13 10.29
C TYR A 38 -0.44 2.70 8.94
N ILE A 39 0.53 2.05 8.29
CA ILE A 39 0.91 2.34 6.90
C ILE A 39 1.03 1.05 6.12
N ILE A 40 0.46 1.01 4.92
CA ILE A 40 0.79 0.02 3.90
C ILE A 40 1.77 0.64 2.90
N LEU A 41 2.87 -0.03 2.67
CA LEU A 41 3.79 0.27 1.57
C LEU A 41 3.64 -0.84 0.55
N ARG A 42 3.45 -0.50 -0.73
CA ARG A 42 3.34 -1.47 -1.81
C ARG A 42 4.65 -1.48 -2.58
N ARG A 43 5.05 -2.66 -3.06
CA ARG A 43 6.19 -2.81 -3.96
C ARG A 43 5.98 -1.87 -5.15
N PRO A 44 7.02 -1.14 -5.58
CA PRO A 44 6.91 -0.34 -6.79
C PRO A 44 6.63 -1.30 -7.94
N LEU A 45 5.51 -1.08 -8.63
CA LEU A 45 5.27 -1.76 -9.89
C LEU A 45 6.42 -1.35 -10.82
N LEU A 46 7.21 -2.32 -11.27
CA LEU A 46 7.98 -2.11 -12.49
C LEU A 46 6.98 -1.64 -13.56
N PRO A 47 7.36 -0.74 -14.49
CA PRO A 47 6.47 -0.38 -15.60
C PRO A 47 6.00 -1.69 -16.22
N ALA A 48 4.71 -1.97 -16.05
CA ALA A 48 4.16 -3.29 -16.30
C ALA A 48 4.36 -3.63 -17.77
N GLU A 49 4.86 -4.83 -18.07
CA GLU A 49 4.29 -5.52 -19.22
C GLU A 49 2.81 -5.68 -18.92
N GLU A 50 2.01 -5.21 -19.86
CA GLU A 50 0.57 -5.06 -19.80
C GLU A 50 -0.10 -6.33 -19.25
N ASP A 51 -1.00 -6.14 -18.29
CA ASP A 51 -2.31 -6.83 -18.16
C ASP A 51 -2.69 -7.08 -16.69
N ALA A 52 -3.77 -6.42 -16.26
CA ALA A 52 -4.90 -7.05 -15.58
C ALA A 52 -5.90 -5.96 -15.17
N ASP A 53 -7.07 -6.04 -15.82
CA ASP A 53 -8.31 -5.32 -15.55
C ASP A 53 -8.58 -5.00 -14.06
N ASP A 54 -8.83 -3.72 -13.74
CA ASP A 54 -9.59 -3.32 -12.55
C ASP A 54 -10.72 -2.38 -12.96
N ASN A 55 -11.85 -2.99 -13.34
CA ASN A 55 -13.14 -2.33 -13.46
C ASN A 55 -13.76 -2.19 -12.06
N GLY A 56 -13.72 -0.99 -11.47
CA GLY A 56 -14.53 -0.60 -10.29
C GLY A 56 -13.99 0.68 -9.63
N GLU A 57 -14.66 1.83 -9.59
CA GLU A 57 -16.10 2.14 -9.57
C GLU A 57 -16.38 3.50 -10.26
N PRO A 58 -17.64 3.78 -10.67
CA PRO A 58 -18.01 5.05 -11.28
C PRO A 58 -18.13 6.19 -10.26
N SER A 59 -17.68 7.37 -10.69
CA SER A 59 -17.76 8.64 -9.98
C SER A 59 -19.16 8.96 -9.45
N ARG A 60 -19.22 9.30 -8.16
CA ARG A 60 -20.29 10.12 -7.58
C ARG A 60 -20.29 11.48 -8.26
N GLU A 61 -21.21 11.71 -9.20
CA GLU A 61 -21.63 13.06 -9.57
C GLU A 61 -23.13 13.10 -9.85
N ALA A 62 -23.77 14.02 -9.13
CA ALA A 62 -25.18 14.30 -9.19
C ALA A 62 -25.61 14.70 -10.60
N ASN A 63 -26.74 14.18 -11.08
CA ASN A 63 -27.48 14.91 -12.10
C ASN A 63 -28.99 14.68 -11.98
N THR A 64 -29.64 15.69 -11.40
CA THR A 64 -31.08 15.82 -11.34
C THR A 64 -31.53 16.58 -12.59
N LYS A 65 -32.53 16.03 -13.31
CA LYS A 65 -33.28 16.63 -14.43
C LYS A 65 -32.54 16.83 -15.76
N ARG A 66 -33.03 16.18 -16.84
CA ARG A 66 -33.70 16.85 -17.98
C ARG A 66 -34.17 15.84 -19.03
N GLN A 67 -35.18 16.31 -19.76
CA GLN A 67 -36.12 15.61 -20.62
C GLN A 67 -35.57 15.27 -22.03
N HIS A 68 -36.37 14.49 -22.76
CA HIS A 68 -36.38 14.20 -24.20
C HIS A 68 -35.63 15.16 -25.15
N GLY A 69 -34.95 14.57 -26.14
CA GLY A 69 -34.51 15.28 -27.36
C GLY A 69 -33.46 14.47 -28.14
N MET A 70 -33.71 14.26 -29.44
CA MET A 70 -32.93 13.45 -30.39
C MET A 70 -31.42 13.77 -30.44
N ARG A 71 -30.59 12.73 -30.63
CA ARG A 71 -29.13 12.79 -30.84
C ARG A 71 -28.80 13.19 -32.30
N PRO A 72 -27.93 14.18 -32.55
CA PRO A 72 -27.06 14.16 -33.71
C PRO A 72 -25.76 13.42 -33.36
N GLU A 73 -25.25 12.60 -34.30
CA GLU A 73 -23.99 11.88 -34.15
C GLU A 73 -22.83 12.86 -33.97
N ARG A 74 -22.08 12.73 -32.87
CA ARG A 74 -20.84 13.49 -32.66
C ARG A 74 -19.69 12.77 -33.36
N PRO A 75 -18.81 13.49 -34.08
CA PRO A 75 -17.60 12.88 -34.60
C PRO A 75 -16.72 12.41 -33.45
N MET A 76 -16.19 11.19 -33.57
CA MET A 76 -15.27 10.57 -32.62
C MET A 76 -14.04 11.47 -32.40
N PRO A 77 -13.61 11.73 -31.15
CA PRO A 77 -12.34 12.40 -30.93
C PRO A 77 -11.19 11.50 -31.40
N ARG A 78 -10.34 12.02 -32.29
CA ARG A 78 -9.06 11.39 -32.65
C ARG A 78 -8.24 11.16 -31.38
N MET A 79 -8.04 9.89 -31.02
CA MET A 79 -7.10 9.50 -29.96
C MET A 79 -5.68 9.88 -30.38
N LYS A 80 -4.94 10.55 -29.48
CA LYS A 80 -3.50 10.75 -29.60
C LYS A 80 -2.78 9.51 -29.03
N PRO A 81 -1.62 9.12 -29.59
CA PRO A 81 -0.92 7.91 -29.17
C PRO A 81 -0.26 8.09 -27.80
N GLY A 82 -0.42 7.06 -26.96
CA GLY A 82 0.60 6.48 -26.09
C GLY A 82 1.39 7.41 -25.17
N VAL A 83 0.80 7.84 -24.06
CA VAL A 83 1.46 7.85 -22.75
C VAL A 83 0.37 7.54 -21.73
N GLU A 84 0.19 6.25 -21.43
CA GLU A 84 -0.74 5.84 -20.38
C GLU A 84 -0.29 6.46 -19.05
N LYS A 85 -1.12 7.38 -18.58
CA LYS A 85 -0.96 8.00 -17.28
C LYS A 85 -1.25 6.91 -16.25
N LEU A 86 -0.22 6.42 -15.53
CA LEU A 86 -0.38 5.58 -14.33
C LEU A 86 -1.63 6.03 -13.56
N GLY A 87 -2.52 5.09 -13.23
CA GLY A 87 -3.77 5.36 -12.54
C GLY A 87 -3.54 6.10 -11.22
N TRP A 88 -4.49 6.92 -10.79
CA TRP A 88 -4.31 7.79 -9.61
C TRP A 88 -3.88 6.99 -8.35
N LYS A 89 -4.46 5.80 -8.15
CA LYS A 89 -4.12 4.87 -7.05
C LYS A 89 -2.62 4.48 -7.08
N GLN A 90 -2.08 4.22 -8.27
CA GLN A 90 -0.67 3.84 -8.45
C GLN A 90 0.26 5.01 -8.15
N ARG A 91 -0.10 6.24 -8.56
CA ARG A 91 0.68 7.45 -8.24
C ARG A 91 0.73 7.72 -6.75
N THR A 92 -0.40 7.58 -6.06
CA THR A 92 -0.48 7.78 -4.61
C THR A 92 0.33 6.72 -3.87
N ALA A 93 0.27 5.46 -4.30
CA ALA A 93 1.10 4.39 -3.74
C ALA A 93 2.60 4.63 -3.96
N ALA A 94 3.01 5.06 -5.16
CA ALA A 94 4.39 5.38 -5.48
C ALA A 94 4.92 6.58 -4.67
N ALA A 95 4.13 7.65 -4.55
CA ALA A 95 4.50 8.81 -3.74
C ALA A 95 4.63 8.46 -2.25
N LYS A 96 3.75 7.59 -1.75
CA LYS A 96 3.81 7.10 -0.37
C LYS A 96 5.03 6.20 -0.15
N LEU A 97 5.32 5.28 -1.06
CA LEU A 97 6.54 4.48 -1.01
C LEU A 97 7.77 5.39 -0.99
N GLN A 98 7.83 6.38 -1.87
CA GLN A 98 8.94 7.34 -1.92
C GLN A 98 9.10 8.09 -0.59
N GLN A 99 8.00 8.50 0.05
CA GLN A 99 8.03 9.13 1.37
C GLN A 99 8.63 8.21 2.44
N TYR A 100 8.39 6.91 2.36
CA TYR A 100 8.83 5.91 3.34
C TYR A 100 9.91 4.96 2.78
N GLN A 101 10.68 5.41 1.78
CA GLN A 101 11.61 4.54 1.03
C GLN A 101 12.60 3.85 1.97
N ARG A 102 13.18 4.60 2.91
CA ARG A 102 14.14 4.02 3.87
C ARG A 102 13.53 2.96 4.77
N VAL A 103 12.26 3.11 5.17
CA VAL A 103 11.54 2.10 5.96
C VAL A 103 11.31 0.84 5.13
N TRP A 104 10.93 1.01 3.87
CA TRP A 104 10.81 -0.11 2.92
C TRP A 104 12.13 -0.86 2.75
N ASP A 105 13.22 -0.14 2.46
CA ASP A 105 14.53 -0.74 2.19
C ASP A 105 15.03 -1.54 3.39
N LEU A 106 14.93 -0.99 4.60
CA LEU A 106 15.34 -1.67 5.83
C LEU A 106 14.50 -2.93 6.08
N ALA A 107 13.19 -2.83 5.91
CA ALA A 107 12.29 -3.98 6.06
C ALA A 107 12.57 -5.06 5.00
N TYR A 108 12.78 -4.67 3.75
CA TYR A 108 13.15 -5.58 2.67
C TYR A 108 14.46 -6.29 2.97
N SER A 109 15.51 -5.56 3.37
CA SER A 109 16.81 -6.15 3.69
C SER A 109 16.75 -7.10 4.89
N LEU A 110 15.90 -6.82 5.88
CA LEU A 110 15.66 -7.73 7.01
C LEU A 110 14.94 -9.01 6.59
N VAL A 111 13.93 -8.92 5.73
CA VAL A 111 13.25 -10.12 5.21
C VAL A 111 14.21 -10.92 4.33
N GLN A 112 14.94 -10.25 3.44
CA GLN A 112 15.91 -10.88 2.53
C GLN A 112 17.04 -11.60 3.27
N SER A 113 17.46 -11.11 4.45
CA SER A 113 18.52 -11.78 5.23
C SER A 113 18.07 -13.08 5.88
N VAL A 114 16.75 -13.29 6.01
CA VAL A 114 16.14 -14.49 6.61
C VAL A 114 15.61 -15.43 5.53
N ASP A 115 14.91 -14.87 4.55
CA ASP A 115 14.22 -15.59 3.48
C ASP A 115 14.28 -14.76 2.17
N PRO A 116 15.29 -15.00 1.32
CA PRO A 116 15.45 -14.26 0.07
C PRO A 116 14.33 -14.57 -0.94
N ASP A 117 13.85 -15.82 -0.98
CA ASP A 117 12.82 -16.26 -1.92
C ASP A 117 11.48 -15.56 -1.61
N PHE A 118 11.12 -15.48 -0.33
CA PHE A 118 9.94 -14.74 0.10
C PHE A 118 10.10 -13.23 -0.11
N ALA A 119 11.30 -12.68 0.15
CA ALA A 119 11.59 -11.26 -0.08
C ALA A 119 11.30 -10.83 -1.53
N GLU A 120 11.54 -11.73 -2.49
CA GLU A 120 11.26 -11.51 -3.90
C GLU A 120 9.77 -11.65 -4.27
N GLN A 121 8.92 -12.24 -3.42
CA GLN A 121 7.53 -12.51 -3.75
C GLN A 121 6.53 -11.54 -3.13
N TYR A 122 6.80 -11.00 -1.93
CA TYR A 122 5.81 -10.17 -1.27
C TYR A 122 5.55 -8.85 -2.02
N THR A 123 4.27 -8.45 -2.05
CA THR A 123 3.82 -7.29 -2.82
C THR A 123 3.59 -6.03 -1.97
N ALA A 124 3.48 -6.19 -0.65
CA ALA A 124 3.26 -5.09 0.27
C ALA A 124 3.78 -5.42 1.67
N ILE A 125 4.08 -4.38 2.43
CA ILE A 125 4.38 -4.45 3.87
C ILE A 125 3.41 -3.54 4.60
N ALA A 126 2.71 -4.09 5.59
CA ALA A 126 1.92 -3.33 6.54
C ALA A 126 2.72 -3.13 7.83
N MET A 127 2.94 -1.87 8.21
CA MET A 127 3.57 -1.52 9.47
C MET A 127 2.53 -0.93 10.41
N THR A 128 2.48 -1.47 11.63
CA THR A 128 1.56 -1.04 12.67
C THR A 128 2.33 -0.57 13.90
N LYS A 129 1.82 0.46 14.57
CA LYS A 129 2.37 0.94 15.85
C LYS A 129 1.36 0.68 16.96
N ASN A 130 1.80 -0.02 18.00
CA ASN A 130 0.99 -0.41 19.17
C ASN A 130 -0.33 -1.07 18.73
N PHE A 131 -0.22 -2.10 17.88
CA PHE A 131 -1.37 -2.89 17.49
C PHE A 131 -1.96 -3.61 18.71
N VAL A 132 -3.28 -3.51 18.86
CA VAL A 132 -4.06 -4.28 19.82
C VAL A 132 -4.87 -5.28 19.03
N GLY A 133 -4.72 -6.55 19.36
CA GLY A 133 -5.46 -7.62 18.71
C GLY A 133 -6.96 -7.34 18.79
N SER A 134 -7.61 -7.20 17.63
CA SER A 134 -9.06 -7.13 17.52
C SER A 134 -9.55 -8.32 16.69
N PRO A 135 -10.70 -8.93 17.03
CA PRO A 135 -11.30 -9.94 16.16
C PRO A 135 -11.68 -9.32 14.81
N HIS A 136 -10.96 -9.66 13.74
CA HIS A 136 -11.29 -9.25 12.38
C HIS A 136 -10.81 -10.29 11.36
N VAL A 137 -11.45 -10.28 10.18
CA VAL A 137 -11.09 -11.11 9.04
C VAL A 137 -10.59 -10.20 7.94
N ASP A 138 -9.35 -10.42 7.50
CA ASP A 138 -8.78 -9.70 6.36
C ASP A 138 -9.28 -10.34 5.06
N THR A 139 -10.33 -9.75 4.47
CA THR A 139 -10.98 -10.27 3.26
C THR A 139 -10.17 -10.03 1.98
N GLU A 140 -9.16 -9.15 2.03
CA GLU A 140 -8.29 -8.82 0.88
C GLU A 140 -7.07 -9.75 0.77
N ASN A 141 -6.82 -10.59 1.79
CA ASN A 141 -5.68 -11.51 1.78
C ASN A 141 -6.01 -12.74 0.94
N VAL A 142 -5.34 -12.90 -0.20
CA VAL A 142 -5.48 -14.06 -1.11
C VAL A 142 -4.45 -15.17 -0.86
N GLY A 143 -3.62 -15.04 0.19
CA GLY A 143 -2.57 -16.00 0.51
C GLY A 143 -2.03 -15.85 1.95
N PRO A 144 -1.07 -16.70 2.35
CA PRO A 144 -0.44 -16.63 3.66
C PRO A 144 0.19 -15.27 3.93
N PHE A 145 0.05 -14.78 5.17
CA PHE A 145 0.73 -13.58 5.65
C PHE A 145 1.73 -13.96 6.73
N TYR A 146 2.85 -13.23 6.75
CA TYR A 146 3.83 -13.32 7.82
C TYR A 146 3.66 -12.14 8.75
N GLY A 147 3.45 -12.42 10.04
CA GLY A 147 3.38 -11.41 11.09
C GLY A 147 4.66 -11.43 11.90
N ILE A 148 5.30 -10.27 12.05
CA ILE A 148 6.45 -10.09 12.94
C ILE A 148 6.14 -8.94 13.88
N SER A 149 6.34 -9.18 15.18
CA SER A 149 6.28 -8.14 16.20
C SER A 149 7.70 -7.78 16.63
N ILE A 150 8.06 -6.51 16.57
CA ILE A 150 9.39 -6.00 16.89
C ILE A 150 9.34 -4.94 18.01
N GLY A 151 10.24 -5.04 18.98
CA GLY A 151 10.34 -4.11 20.12
C GLY A 151 10.10 -4.77 21.47
N ASN A 152 9.83 -3.94 22.49
CA ASN A 152 9.52 -4.37 23.86
C ASN A 152 8.01 -4.30 24.07
N PHE A 153 7.43 -5.33 24.68
CA PHE A 153 6.00 -5.45 24.89
C PHE A 153 5.70 -5.81 26.35
N GLU A 154 4.61 -5.26 26.88
CA GLU A 154 4.01 -5.65 28.15
C GLU A 154 2.64 -6.28 27.84
N GLY A 155 2.31 -7.38 28.55
CA GLY A 155 1.09 -8.16 28.34
C GLY A 155 0.00 -7.85 29.34
#